data_AF-A0A964ANK8-F1
#
_entry.id   AF-A0A964ANK8-F1
#
_cell.length_a   1.000
_cell.length_b   1.000
_cell.length_c   1.000
_cell.angle_alpha   90.00
_cell.angle_beta   90.00
_cell.angle_gamma   90.00
#
_symmetry.space_group_name_H-M   'P 1'
#
loop_
_entity.id
_entity.type
_entity.pdbx_description
1 polymer ?
#
loop_
_entity_poly.entity_id
_entity_poly.type
_entity_poly.pdbx_seq_one_letter_code
_entity_poly.pdbx_strand_id
1 'polypeptide(L)'
;MAELREAGFELESVGQLREQARYWGVDPRPAYPILMRWLPKLTWHGLRDDIARTLSHKSLRPVAAPVLIAEFKREIDPTVKGSDLPRFSVARALETVADESHFDAIAELALDPRYGEPRSRLAYALARLKHPRRDEVLVALLDDDWMYSLAIDNIGKKGLYHLRDRVVPFAQSDDKDIRKLVAKTLERLDKAEAKASENTHKAAERKASKPRSTNSRRSGQAAS
;
A
#
# COMPACT_ATOMS: atom_id res chain seq x y z
N MET A 1 -13.03 26.41 7.97
CA MET A 1 -12.43 26.94 9.21
C MET A 1 -13.43 26.99 10.36
N ALA A 2 -14.65 27.52 10.19
CA ALA A 2 -15.65 27.57 11.25
C ALA A 2 -15.89 26.23 11.97
N GLU A 3 -16.20 25.16 11.23
CA GLU A 3 -16.41 23.82 11.83
C GLU A 3 -15.18 23.27 12.56
N LEU A 4 -13.96 23.63 12.13
CA LEU A 4 -12.74 23.22 12.85
C LEU A 4 -12.60 23.97 14.17
N ARG A 5 -12.94 25.27 14.21
CA ARG A 5 -12.98 26.04 15.47
C ARG A 5 -14.04 25.51 16.43
N GLU A 6 -15.23 25.18 15.93
CA GLU A 6 -16.29 24.52 16.72
C GLU A 6 -15.84 23.17 17.28
N ALA A 7 -14.97 22.45 16.56
CA ALA A 7 -14.33 21.23 17.03
C ALA A 7 -13.11 21.46 17.95
N GLY A 8 -12.85 22.71 18.35
CA GLY A 8 -11.80 23.08 19.29
C GLY A 8 -10.43 23.38 18.68
N PHE A 9 -10.35 23.57 17.35
CA PHE A 9 -9.10 23.87 16.68
C PHE A 9 -8.98 25.35 16.29
N GLU A 10 -8.08 26.06 16.97
CA GLU A 10 -7.66 27.40 16.57
C GLU A 10 -6.49 27.30 15.58
N LEU A 11 -6.82 27.49 14.29
CA LEU A 11 -5.93 27.28 13.16
C LEU A 11 -6.06 28.43 12.15
N GLU A 12 -4.94 28.76 11.52
CA GLU A 12 -4.85 29.62 10.33
C GLU A 12 -4.87 28.81 9.03
N SER A 13 -4.47 27.53 9.08
CA SER A 13 -4.51 26.60 7.95
C SER A 13 -4.81 25.16 8.37
N VAL A 14 -5.30 24.33 7.43
CA VAL A 14 -5.47 22.89 7.70
C VAL A 14 -4.12 22.18 7.88
N GLY A 15 -3.05 22.68 7.24
CA GLY A 15 -1.70 22.16 7.42
C GLY A 15 -1.23 22.19 8.88
N GLN A 16 -1.64 23.20 9.65
CA GLN A 16 -1.29 23.34 11.07
C GLN A 16 -1.82 22.19 11.94
N LEU A 17 -2.91 21.50 11.56
CA LEU A 17 -3.38 20.32 12.31
C LEU A 17 -2.30 19.24 12.44
N ARG A 18 -1.56 19.00 11.34
CA ARG A 18 -0.50 18.00 11.30
C ARG A 18 0.70 18.43 12.13
N GLU A 19 1.02 19.72 12.11
CA GLU A 19 2.11 20.30 12.89
C GLU A 19 1.78 20.28 14.38
N GLN A 20 0.59 20.74 14.76
CA GLN A 20 0.02 20.67 16.11
C GLN A 20 0.05 19.24 16.67
N ALA A 21 -0.40 18.26 15.88
CA ALA A 21 -0.34 16.86 16.27
C ALA A 21 1.10 16.35 16.46
N ARG A 22 2.03 16.76 15.60
CA ARG A 22 3.42 16.29 15.62
C ARG A 22 4.26 16.89 16.75
N TYR A 23 4.15 18.19 16.97
CA TYR A 23 5.06 18.92 17.86
C TYR A 23 4.44 19.26 19.21
N TRP A 24 3.11 19.35 19.29
CA TRP A 24 2.39 19.74 20.50
C TRP A 24 1.45 18.66 21.04
N GLY A 25 1.37 17.50 20.37
CA GLY A 25 0.56 16.37 20.84
C GLY A 25 -0.96 16.62 20.79
N VAL A 26 -1.41 17.63 20.04
CA VAL A 26 -2.84 17.89 19.85
C VAL A 26 -3.46 16.72 19.11
N ASP A 27 -4.59 16.21 19.59
CA ASP A 27 -5.30 15.11 18.94
C ASP A 27 -6.04 15.60 17.68
N PRO A 28 -5.63 15.20 16.46
CA PRO A 28 -6.30 15.64 15.24
C PRO A 28 -7.58 14.84 14.93
N ARG A 29 -7.90 13.79 15.71
CA ARG A 29 -9.01 12.88 15.40
C ARG A 29 -10.38 13.56 15.27
N PRO A 30 -10.74 14.54 16.12
CA PRO A 30 -12.01 15.27 15.96
C PRO A 30 -12.12 16.02 14.63
N ALA A 31 -11.00 16.41 14.00
CA ALA A 31 -11.01 17.08 12.70
C ALA A 31 -11.33 16.13 11.54
N TYR A 32 -10.99 14.84 11.63
CA TYR A 32 -11.03 13.95 10.47
C TYR A 32 -12.41 13.82 9.80
N PRO A 33 -13.54 13.65 10.52
CA PRO A 33 -14.85 13.59 9.90
C PRO A 33 -15.21 14.89 9.15
N ILE A 34 -14.76 16.04 9.66
CA ILE A 34 -14.93 17.35 9.03
C ILE A 34 -14.14 17.39 7.72
N LEU A 35 -12.85 17.05 7.78
CA LEU A 35 -11.97 17.07 6.60
C LEU A 35 -12.47 16.13 5.49
N MET A 36 -12.90 14.91 5.83
CA MET A 36 -13.45 13.95 4.86
C MET A 36 -14.74 14.47 4.22
N ARG A 37 -15.62 15.13 4.98
CA ARG A 37 -16.85 15.73 4.44
C ARG A 37 -16.59 16.93 3.53
N TRP A 38 -15.54 17.70 3.80
CA TRP A 38 -15.21 18.90 3.04
C TRP A 38 -14.37 18.62 1.78
N LEU A 39 -13.48 17.63 1.79
CA LEU A 39 -12.62 17.28 0.64
C LEU A 39 -13.35 17.27 -0.72
N PRO A 40 -14.48 16.55 -0.91
CA PRO A 40 -15.16 16.52 -2.20
C PRO A 40 -15.80 17.86 -2.60
N LYS A 41 -16.04 18.77 -1.65
CA LYS A 41 -16.73 20.05 -1.89
C LYS A 41 -15.80 21.18 -2.29
N LEU A 42 -14.49 20.99 -2.16
CA LEU A 42 -13.51 22.05 -2.35
C LEU A 42 -13.07 22.17 -3.81
N THR A 43 -12.91 23.41 -4.26
CA THR A 43 -12.33 23.76 -5.57
C THR A 43 -10.86 24.14 -5.45
N TRP A 44 -10.47 24.82 -4.36
CA TRP A 44 -9.09 25.27 -4.17
C TRP A 44 -8.12 24.09 -3.96
N HIS A 45 -7.21 23.91 -4.91
CA HIS A 45 -6.24 22.80 -4.94
C HIS A 45 -5.32 22.76 -3.71
N GLY A 46 -4.87 23.92 -3.22
CA GLY A 46 -3.99 23.99 -2.04
C GLY A 46 -4.62 23.39 -0.78
N LEU A 47 -5.90 23.68 -0.52
CA LEU A 47 -6.59 23.09 0.62
C LEU A 47 -6.89 21.60 0.44
N ARG A 48 -7.20 21.17 -0.79
CA ARG A 48 -7.39 19.74 -1.09
C ARG A 48 -6.11 18.95 -0.81
N ASP A 49 -4.97 19.50 -1.24
CA ASP A 49 -3.64 18.97 -0.99
C ASP A 49 -3.33 18.89 0.53
N ASP A 50 -3.58 19.97 1.28
CA ASP A 50 -3.40 19.99 2.73
C ASP A 50 -4.30 18.98 3.46
N ILE A 51 -5.57 18.88 3.06
CA ILE A 51 -6.51 17.89 3.60
C ILE A 51 -6.01 16.49 3.32
N ALA A 52 -5.61 16.18 2.08
CA ALA A 52 -5.11 14.85 1.71
C ALA A 52 -3.89 14.45 2.56
N ARG A 53 -2.95 15.39 2.79
CA ARG A 53 -1.79 15.15 3.66
C ARG A 53 -2.19 14.94 5.12
N THR A 54 -3.18 15.67 5.63
CA THR A 54 -3.68 15.50 7.00
C THR A 54 -4.43 14.18 7.17
N LEU A 55 -5.13 13.70 6.13
CA LEU A 55 -5.78 12.39 6.11
C LEU A 55 -4.80 11.21 5.94
N SER A 56 -3.51 11.47 5.70
CA SER A 56 -2.45 10.45 5.62
C SER A 56 -2.03 9.94 7.01
N HIS A 57 -2.99 9.62 7.88
CA HIS A 57 -2.75 9.14 9.24
C HIS A 57 -3.18 7.68 9.41
N LYS A 58 -2.36 6.85 10.07
CA LYS A 58 -2.61 5.40 10.19
C LYS A 58 -3.92 5.04 10.90
N SER A 59 -4.38 5.89 11.84
CA SER A 59 -5.66 5.66 12.54
C SER A 59 -6.88 5.77 11.62
N LEU A 60 -6.71 6.31 10.40
CA LEU A 60 -7.75 6.42 9.39
C LEU A 60 -7.80 5.22 8.46
N ARG A 61 -6.94 4.21 8.67
CA ARG A 61 -7.06 2.93 7.97
C ARG A 61 -8.27 2.16 8.52
N PRO A 62 -9.19 1.67 7.67
CA PRO A 62 -9.32 1.93 6.23
C PRO A 62 -10.36 3.01 5.88
N VAL A 63 -10.98 3.63 6.90
CA VAL A 63 -12.13 4.55 6.78
C VAL A 63 -11.93 5.70 5.80
N ALA A 64 -10.72 6.26 5.67
CA ALA A 64 -10.47 7.37 4.74
C ALA A 64 -10.25 6.93 3.28
N ALA A 65 -10.04 5.64 3.00
CA ALA A 65 -9.72 5.18 1.65
C ALA A 65 -10.81 5.50 0.61
N PRO A 66 -12.12 5.28 0.86
CA PRO A 66 -13.15 5.56 -0.14
C PRO A 66 -13.20 7.02 -0.60
N VAL A 67 -13.11 7.98 0.33
CA VAL A 67 -13.13 9.41 -0.03
C VAL A 67 -11.85 9.83 -0.77
N LEU A 68 -10.71 9.25 -0.42
CA LEU A 68 -9.43 9.50 -1.11
C LEU A 68 -9.40 8.86 -2.51
N ILE A 69 -10.01 7.68 -2.70
CA ILE A 69 -10.15 7.05 -4.02
C ILE A 69 -10.99 7.94 -4.95
N ALA A 70 -12.13 8.44 -4.46
CA ALA A 70 -12.98 9.36 -5.22
C ALA A 70 -12.23 10.65 -5.59
N GLU A 71 -11.45 11.19 -4.65
CA GLU A 71 -10.64 12.37 -4.87
C GLU A 71 -9.48 12.14 -5.86
N PHE A 72 -8.87 10.95 -5.87
CA PHE A 72 -7.82 10.59 -6.84
C PHE A 72 -8.36 10.56 -8.27
N LYS A 73 -9.57 10.02 -8.44
CA LYS A 73 -10.31 9.92 -9.72
C LYS A 73 -10.78 11.29 -10.23
N ARG A 74 -10.71 12.35 -9.41
CA ARG A 74 -11.19 13.68 -9.81
C ARG A 74 -10.42 14.20 -11.01
N GLU A 75 -11.17 14.77 -11.95
CA GLU A 75 -10.61 15.46 -13.11
C GLU A 75 -9.72 16.63 -12.68
N ILE A 76 -8.66 16.82 -13.45
CA ILE A 76 -7.64 17.84 -13.23
C ILE A 76 -7.53 18.63 -14.51
N ASP A 77 -7.63 19.96 -14.39
CA ASP A 77 -7.38 20.86 -15.50
C ASP A 77 -5.86 21.07 -15.63
N PRO A 78 -5.20 20.53 -16.67
CA PRO A 78 -3.76 20.64 -16.83
C PRO A 78 -3.30 22.08 -17.13
N THR A 79 -4.23 22.99 -17.48
CA THR A 79 -3.92 24.40 -17.72
C THR A 79 -3.78 25.21 -16.42
N VAL A 80 -4.32 24.69 -15.31
CA VAL A 80 -4.25 25.34 -14.00
C VAL A 80 -3.00 24.87 -13.25
N LYS A 81 -2.08 25.79 -12.99
CA LYS A 81 -0.85 25.48 -12.24
C LYS A 81 -1.16 24.86 -10.87
N GLY A 82 -0.57 23.70 -10.59
CA GLY A 82 -0.68 23.00 -9.30
C GLY A 82 -1.98 22.22 -9.12
N SER A 83 -2.76 22.03 -10.19
CA SER A 83 -4.00 21.24 -10.17
C SER A 83 -3.75 19.74 -9.92
N ASP A 84 -2.53 19.27 -10.16
CA ASP A 84 -2.01 17.91 -9.96
C ASP A 84 -1.51 17.63 -8.53
N LEU A 85 -1.11 18.67 -7.78
CA LEU A 85 -0.62 18.57 -6.40
C LEU A 85 -1.51 17.71 -5.50
N PRO A 86 -2.86 17.88 -5.51
CA PRO A 86 -3.74 17.05 -4.69
C PRO A 86 -3.62 15.56 -5.04
N ARG A 87 -3.47 15.19 -6.32
CA ARG A 87 -3.45 13.78 -6.74
C ARG A 87 -2.25 13.03 -6.15
N PHE A 88 -1.07 13.65 -6.13
CA PHE A 88 0.11 13.03 -5.51
C PHE A 88 -0.06 12.88 -4.00
N SER A 89 -0.54 13.92 -3.31
CA SER A 89 -0.80 13.85 -1.86
C SER A 89 -1.89 12.84 -1.51
N VAL A 90 -2.93 12.72 -2.33
CA VAL A 90 -3.97 11.71 -2.19
C VAL A 90 -3.40 10.31 -2.39
N ALA A 91 -2.55 10.10 -3.40
CA ALA A 91 -1.91 8.80 -3.63
C ALA A 91 -1.04 8.37 -2.44
N ARG A 92 -0.31 9.33 -1.84
CA ARG A 92 0.46 9.10 -0.61
C ARG A 92 -0.43 8.81 0.60
N ALA A 93 -1.56 9.48 0.71
CA ALA A 93 -2.54 9.18 1.76
C ALA A 93 -3.09 7.75 1.58
N LEU A 94 -3.45 7.36 0.36
CA LEU A 94 -3.88 5.99 0.02
C LEU A 94 -2.80 4.95 0.30
N GLU A 95 -1.52 5.25 0.03
CA GLU A 95 -0.38 4.40 0.42
C GLU A 95 -0.40 4.06 1.92
N THR A 96 -0.88 4.98 2.76
CA THR A 96 -0.98 4.82 4.21
C THR A 96 -2.27 4.11 4.64
N VAL A 97 -3.42 4.57 4.14
CA VAL A 97 -4.74 4.17 4.68
C VAL A 97 -5.39 3.00 3.95
N ALA A 98 -4.99 2.68 2.72
CA ALA A 98 -5.60 1.58 1.98
C ALA A 98 -5.24 0.23 2.61
N ASP A 99 -6.23 -0.66 2.68
CA ASP A 99 -6.11 -2.05 3.09
C ASP A 99 -6.61 -3.00 1.99
N GLU A 100 -6.62 -4.29 2.31
CA GLU A 100 -6.99 -5.36 1.40
C GLU A 100 -8.43 -5.20 0.85
N SER A 101 -9.36 -4.57 1.57
CA SER A 101 -10.73 -4.36 1.06
C SER A 101 -10.81 -3.34 -0.07
N HIS A 102 -9.74 -2.55 -0.27
CA HIS A 102 -9.65 -1.54 -1.33
C HIS A 102 -8.73 -2.00 -2.48
N PHE A 103 -8.23 -3.24 -2.44
CA PHE A 103 -7.20 -3.71 -3.37
C PHE A 103 -7.57 -3.49 -4.83
N ASP A 104 -8.75 -3.96 -5.25
CA ASP A 104 -9.16 -3.92 -6.66
C ASP A 104 -9.28 -2.47 -7.17
N ALA A 105 -9.84 -1.57 -6.37
CA ALA A 105 -9.94 -0.15 -6.72
C ALA A 105 -8.58 0.54 -6.82
N ILE A 106 -7.62 0.19 -5.94
CA ILE A 106 -6.26 0.74 -6.01
C ILE A 106 -5.49 0.13 -7.18
N ALA A 107 -5.71 -1.16 -7.50
CA ALA A 107 -5.10 -1.83 -8.64
C ALA A 107 -5.55 -1.22 -9.97
N GLU A 108 -6.85 -0.96 -10.14
CA GLU A 108 -7.41 -0.25 -11.29
C GLU A 108 -6.68 1.09 -11.53
N LEU A 109 -6.53 1.88 -10.47
CA LEU A 109 -5.89 3.19 -10.54
C LEU A 109 -4.39 3.13 -10.81
N ALA A 110 -3.68 2.16 -10.22
CA ALA A 110 -2.23 2.01 -10.42
C ALA A 110 -1.89 1.60 -11.85
N LEU A 111 -2.73 0.77 -12.48
CA LEU A 111 -2.53 0.22 -13.81
C LEU A 111 -3.00 1.14 -14.94
N ASP A 112 -3.74 2.21 -14.65
CA ASP A 112 -4.22 3.14 -15.68
C ASP A 112 -3.22 4.26 -15.95
N PRO A 113 -2.46 4.24 -17.07
CA PRO A 113 -1.37 5.19 -17.33
C PRO A 113 -1.78 6.66 -17.35
N ARG A 114 -3.08 6.95 -17.54
CA ARG A 114 -3.63 8.32 -17.58
C ARG A 114 -3.44 9.09 -16.28
N TYR A 115 -3.26 8.40 -15.15
CA TYR A 115 -3.02 9.07 -13.87
C TYR A 115 -1.57 9.50 -13.62
N GLY A 116 -0.63 9.16 -14.52
CA GLY A 116 0.75 9.66 -14.46
C GLY A 116 1.54 9.22 -13.22
N GLU A 117 2.49 10.06 -12.79
CA GLU A 117 3.44 9.77 -11.71
C GLU A 117 2.81 9.30 -10.37
N PRO A 118 1.67 9.88 -9.89
CA PRO A 118 1.04 9.48 -8.63
C PRO A 118 0.72 7.99 -8.50
N ARG A 119 0.57 7.26 -9.61
CA ARG A 119 0.32 5.81 -9.64
C ARG A 119 1.41 5.01 -8.93
N SER A 120 2.66 5.51 -8.91
CA SER A 120 3.78 4.91 -8.18
C SER A 120 3.46 4.66 -6.69
N ARG A 121 2.76 5.60 -6.05
CA ARG A 121 2.33 5.48 -4.63
C ARG A 121 1.30 4.39 -4.44
N LEU A 122 0.38 4.24 -5.39
CA LEU A 122 -0.62 3.17 -5.38
C LEU A 122 0.03 1.80 -5.57
N ALA A 123 1.02 1.69 -6.46
CA ALA A 123 1.80 0.47 -6.62
C ALA A 123 2.57 0.07 -5.35
N TYR A 124 3.18 1.03 -4.63
CA TYR A 124 3.77 0.78 -3.32
C TYR A 124 2.75 0.29 -2.29
N ALA A 125 1.55 0.86 -2.30
CA ALA A 125 0.44 0.40 -1.46
C ALA A 125 0.13 -1.07 -1.74
N LEU A 126 -0.11 -1.43 -3.00
CA LEU A 126 -0.47 -2.78 -3.44
C LEU A 126 0.61 -3.80 -3.09
N ALA A 127 1.89 -3.48 -3.31
CA ALA A 127 3.01 -4.35 -2.96
C ALA A 127 3.06 -4.68 -1.46
N ARG A 128 2.56 -3.79 -0.60
CA ARG A 128 2.50 -3.99 0.85
C ARG A 128 1.31 -4.84 1.28
N LEU A 129 0.19 -4.79 0.56
CA LEU A 129 -1.02 -5.54 0.89
C LEU A 129 -0.83 -7.04 0.70
N LYS A 130 -1.43 -7.83 1.59
CA LYS A 130 -1.40 -9.31 1.50
C LYS A 130 -2.63 -9.79 0.74
N HIS A 131 -2.67 -9.53 -0.56
CA HIS A 131 -3.78 -9.90 -1.42
C HIS A 131 -3.37 -10.98 -2.42
N PRO A 132 -4.23 -11.99 -2.72
CA PRO A 132 -3.91 -13.07 -3.67
C PRO A 132 -3.50 -12.55 -5.06
N ARG A 133 -4.11 -11.45 -5.51
CA ARG A 133 -3.85 -10.84 -6.82
C ARG A 133 -2.69 -9.83 -6.85
N ARG A 134 -1.96 -9.65 -5.74
CA ARG A 134 -0.81 -8.72 -5.69
C ARG A 134 0.20 -9.02 -6.80
N ASP A 135 0.49 -10.29 -6.99
CA ASP A 135 1.53 -10.73 -7.90
C ASP A 135 1.13 -10.48 -9.36
N GLU A 136 -0.16 -10.67 -9.70
CA GLU A 136 -0.73 -10.30 -11.01
C GLU A 136 -0.50 -8.82 -11.32
N VAL A 137 -0.77 -7.94 -10.35
CA VAL A 137 -0.61 -6.48 -10.53
C VAL A 137 0.87 -6.11 -10.68
N LEU A 138 1.76 -6.68 -9.87
CA LEU A 138 3.20 -6.42 -9.98
C LEU A 138 3.76 -6.90 -11.31
N VAL A 139 3.26 -8.04 -11.83
CA VAL A 139 3.65 -8.53 -13.16
C VAL A 139 3.15 -7.58 -14.25
N ALA A 140 1.89 -7.14 -14.19
CA ALA A 140 1.36 -6.19 -15.17
C ALA A 140 2.15 -4.86 -15.19
N LEU A 141 2.65 -4.40 -14.03
CA LEU A 141 3.49 -3.20 -13.94
C LEU A 141 4.90 -3.38 -14.53
N LEU A 142 5.36 -4.61 -14.80
CA LEU A 142 6.62 -4.83 -15.53
C LEU A 142 6.52 -4.41 -17.00
N ASP A 143 5.31 -4.44 -17.57
CA ASP A 143 5.05 -4.05 -18.96
C ASP A 143 4.79 -2.54 -19.11
N ASP A 144 4.82 -1.77 -18.02
CA ASP A 144 4.65 -0.32 -18.02
C ASP A 144 6.03 0.36 -18.05
N ASP A 145 6.31 1.07 -19.15
CA ASP A 145 7.58 1.76 -19.45
C ASP A 145 8.05 2.72 -18.34
N TRP A 146 7.16 3.21 -17.48
CA TRP A 146 7.51 4.12 -16.41
C TRP A 146 7.54 3.42 -15.03
N MET A 147 6.84 2.29 -14.90
CA MET A 147 6.65 1.59 -13.62
C MET A 147 7.46 0.30 -13.48
N TYR A 148 8.06 -0.23 -14.54
CA TYR A 148 8.76 -1.52 -14.51
C TYR A 148 9.86 -1.56 -13.45
N SER A 149 10.65 -0.49 -13.29
CA SER A 149 11.71 -0.41 -12.28
C SER A 149 11.15 -0.48 -10.85
N LEU A 150 10.00 0.15 -10.61
CA LEU A 150 9.29 0.07 -9.33
C LEU A 150 8.76 -1.34 -9.09
N ALA A 151 8.23 -2.01 -10.11
CA ALA A 151 7.75 -3.38 -10.01
C ALA A 151 8.88 -4.34 -9.65
N ILE A 152 10.03 -4.25 -10.35
CA ILE A 152 11.24 -5.04 -10.06
C ILE A 152 11.68 -4.88 -8.58
N ASP A 153 11.82 -3.64 -8.10
CA ASP A 153 12.25 -3.40 -6.72
C ASP A 153 11.23 -3.94 -5.70
N ASN A 154 9.93 -3.81 -5.96
CA ASN A 154 8.90 -4.34 -5.07
C ASN A 154 8.87 -5.88 -5.06
N ILE A 155 8.99 -6.53 -6.23
CA ILE A 155 9.14 -7.99 -6.33
C ILE A 155 10.32 -8.47 -5.47
N GLY A 156 11.46 -7.81 -5.57
CA GLY A 156 12.65 -8.11 -4.75
C GLY A 156 12.44 -7.86 -3.26
N LYS A 157 11.92 -6.69 -2.87
CA LYS A 157 11.67 -6.33 -1.46
C LYS A 157 10.66 -7.26 -0.78
N LYS A 158 9.73 -7.84 -1.54
CA LYS A 158 8.74 -8.80 -1.02
C LYS A 158 9.19 -10.25 -1.12
N GLY A 159 10.33 -10.52 -1.76
CA GLY A 159 10.89 -11.85 -1.89
C GLY A 159 9.98 -12.78 -2.70
N LEU A 160 9.37 -12.28 -3.77
CA LEU A 160 8.45 -13.06 -4.63
C LEU A 160 9.26 -13.93 -5.59
N TYR A 161 9.94 -14.92 -5.04
CA TYR A 161 10.93 -15.72 -5.76
C TYR A 161 10.32 -16.52 -6.93
N HIS A 162 9.04 -16.87 -6.86
CA HIS A 162 8.30 -17.50 -7.97
C HIS A 162 8.11 -16.57 -9.18
N LEU A 163 8.39 -15.26 -9.06
CA LEU A 163 8.37 -14.29 -10.16
C LEU A 163 9.75 -14.06 -10.77
N ARG A 164 10.77 -14.85 -10.42
CA ARG A 164 12.15 -14.71 -10.92
C ARG A 164 12.20 -14.59 -12.44
N ASP A 165 11.51 -15.47 -13.15
CA ASP A 165 11.54 -15.54 -14.61
C ASP A 165 10.93 -14.31 -15.29
N ARG A 166 10.09 -13.55 -14.55
CA ARG A 166 9.58 -12.25 -15.02
C ARG A 166 10.60 -11.12 -14.87
N VAL A 167 11.55 -11.24 -13.95
CA VAL A 167 12.58 -10.23 -13.68
C VAL A 167 13.85 -10.45 -14.52
N VAL A 168 14.21 -11.71 -14.80
CA VAL A 168 15.43 -12.08 -15.54
C VAL A 168 15.61 -11.34 -16.88
N PRO A 169 14.57 -11.14 -17.72
CA PRO A 169 14.72 -10.44 -19.00
C PRO A 169 15.31 -9.02 -18.86
N PHE A 170 14.99 -8.31 -17.77
CA PHE A 170 15.49 -6.95 -17.53
C PHE A 170 17.00 -6.89 -17.24
N ALA A 171 17.67 -8.03 -17.02
CA ALA A 171 19.13 -8.07 -16.88
C ALA A 171 19.86 -7.66 -18.19
N GLN A 172 19.16 -7.73 -19.32
CA GLN A 172 19.66 -7.31 -20.63
C GLN A 172 19.28 -5.86 -20.99
N SER A 173 18.68 -5.11 -20.05
CA SER A 173 18.35 -3.69 -20.29
C SER A 173 19.61 -2.89 -20.66
N ASP A 174 19.49 -1.97 -21.60
CA ASP A 174 20.57 -1.04 -21.96
C ASP A 174 20.91 -0.07 -20.81
N ASP A 175 19.97 0.16 -19.89
CA ASP A 175 20.17 0.98 -18.71
C ASP A 175 20.97 0.24 -17.62
N LYS A 176 22.15 0.79 -17.30
CA LYS A 176 23.06 0.25 -16.28
C LYS A 176 22.44 0.20 -14.89
N ASP A 177 21.62 1.18 -14.53
CA ASP A 177 20.99 1.23 -13.21
C ASP A 177 19.84 0.22 -13.09
N ILE A 178 19.14 -0.06 -14.20
CA ILE A 178 18.20 -1.18 -14.28
C ILE A 178 18.93 -2.51 -14.13
N ARG A 179 20.06 -2.73 -14.83
CA ARG A 179 20.84 -3.97 -14.65
C ARG A 179 21.29 -4.18 -13.20
N LYS A 180 21.74 -3.13 -12.50
CA LYS A 180 22.08 -3.19 -11.07
C LYS A 180 20.88 -3.52 -10.19
N LEU A 181 19.73 -2.89 -10.46
CA LEU A 181 18.50 -3.13 -9.73
C LEU A 181 18.05 -4.59 -9.89
N VAL A 182 18.13 -5.14 -11.11
CA VAL A 182 17.82 -6.54 -11.40
C VAL A 182 18.76 -7.48 -10.65
N ALA A 183 20.08 -7.25 -10.70
CA ALA A 183 21.04 -8.07 -9.97
C ALA A 183 20.74 -8.11 -8.46
N LYS A 184 20.50 -6.94 -7.86
CA LYS A 184 20.10 -6.82 -6.45
C LYS A 184 18.77 -7.51 -6.16
N THR A 185 17.84 -7.46 -7.09
CA THR A 185 16.53 -8.10 -6.97
C THR A 185 16.67 -9.62 -6.99
N LEU A 186 17.41 -10.18 -7.95
CA LEU A 186 17.66 -11.62 -8.05
C LEU A 186 18.34 -12.17 -6.79
N GLU A 187 19.32 -11.45 -6.23
CA GLU A 187 19.94 -11.83 -4.94
C GLU A 187 18.92 -11.92 -3.78
N ARG A 188 17.95 -10.98 -3.74
CA ARG A 188 16.87 -11.03 -2.75
C ARG A 188 15.94 -12.21 -2.98
N LEU A 189 15.68 -12.56 -4.25
CA LEU A 189 14.85 -13.71 -4.60
C LEU A 189 15.53 -15.04 -4.22
N ASP A 190 16.83 -15.19 -4.50
CA ASP A 190 17.65 -16.35 -4.09
C ASP A 190 17.56 -16.57 -2.57
N LYS A 191 17.75 -15.49 -1.80
CA LYS A 191 17.65 -15.53 -0.33
C LYS A 191 16.25 -15.91 0.15
N ALA A 192 15.21 -15.41 -0.52
CA ALA A 192 13.83 -15.70 -0.17
C ALA A 192 13.47 -17.17 -0.44
N GLU A 193 13.90 -17.70 -1.59
CA GLU A 193 13.71 -19.11 -1.98
C GLU A 193 14.42 -20.06 -1.02
N ALA A 194 15.70 -19.81 -0.72
CA ALA A 194 16.46 -20.63 0.23
C ALA A 194 15.78 -20.69 1.60
N LYS A 195 15.30 -19.54 2.09
CA LYS A 195 14.57 -19.45 3.37
C LYS A 195 13.23 -20.19 3.33
N ALA A 196 12.51 -20.15 2.22
CA ALA A 196 11.25 -20.87 2.05
C ALA A 196 11.46 -22.40 2.06
N SER A 197 12.51 -22.87 1.38
CA SER A 197 12.91 -24.28 1.38
C SER A 197 13.30 -24.78 2.77
N GLU A 198 14.13 -24.02 3.51
CA GLU A 198 14.54 -24.36 4.87
C GLU A 198 13.35 -24.47 5.84
N ASN A 199 12.41 -23.53 5.76
CA ASN A 199 11.19 -23.55 6.59
C ASN A 199 10.31 -24.77 6.31
N THR A 200 10.23 -25.17 5.04
CA THR A 200 9.45 -26.34 4.61
C THR A 200 10.05 -27.64 5.16
N HIS A 201 11.38 -27.79 5.11
CA HIS A 201 12.08 -28.92 5.72
C HIS A 201 11.87 -28.98 7.24
N LYS A 202 12.08 -27.88 7.97
CA LYS A 202 11.85 -27.82 9.42
C LYS A 202 10.40 -28.13 9.81
N ALA A 203 9.42 -27.71 9.01
CA ALA A 203 8.02 -28.02 9.24
C ALA A 203 7.71 -29.50 9.05
N ALA A 204 8.33 -30.15 8.06
CA ALA A 204 8.21 -31.59 7.83
C ALA A 204 8.80 -32.41 8.99
N GLU A 205 9.99 -32.05 9.47
CA GLU A 205 10.64 -32.70 10.62
C GLU A 205 9.82 -32.60 11.91
N ARG A 206 9.25 -31.42 12.19
CA ARG A 206 8.37 -31.21 13.36
C ARG A 206 7.08 -32.04 13.28
N LYS A 207 6.53 -32.24 12.08
CA LYS A 207 5.36 -33.11 11.88
C LYS A 207 5.72 -34.59 12.07
N ALA A 208 6.90 -35.01 11.62
CA ALA A 208 7.38 -36.39 11.79
C ALA A 208 7.73 -36.73 13.25
N SER A 209 8.21 -35.77 14.04
CA SER A 209 8.62 -35.96 15.44
C SER A 209 7.45 -35.92 16.45
N LYS A 210 6.23 -35.52 16.04
CA LYS A 210 5.08 -35.47 16.95
C LYS A 210 4.52 -36.90 17.17
N PRO A 211 4.54 -37.44 18.41
CA PRO A 211 4.02 -38.78 18.66
C PRO A 211 2.51 -38.83 18.35
N ARG A 212 2.07 -39.86 17.61
CA ARG A 212 0.64 -40.18 17.44
C ARG A 212 0.08 -40.45 18.84
N SER A 213 -0.71 -39.51 19.37
CA SER A 213 -1.58 -39.79 20.50
C SER A 213 -2.55 -40.89 20.08
N THR A 214 -2.23 -42.13 20.44
CA THR A 214 -3.12 -43.27 20.33
C THR A 214 -4.20 -43.10 21.39
N ASN A 215 -5.35 -42.60 20.96
CA ASN A 215 -6.55 -42.57 21.79
C ASN A 215 -7.09 -44.00 21.93
N SER A 216 -6.43 -44.78 22.80
CA SER A 216 -6.90 -46.08 23.27
C SER A 216 -8.05 -45.84 24.26
N ARG A 217 -9.27 -45.70 23.72
CA ARG A 217 -10.48 -45.84 24.53
C ARG A 217 -10.60 -47.31 24.93
N ARG A 218 -10.26 -47.56 26.19
CA ARG A 218 -10.59 -48.75 26.97
C ARG A 218 -12.01 -49.23 26.66
N SER A 219 -12.08 -50.41 26.08
CA SER A 219 -13.15 -51.37 26.28
C SER A 219 -13.15 -51.80 27.76
N GLY A 220 -14.04 -51.23 28.56
CA GLY A 220 -14.57 -51.88 29.76
C GLY A 220 -15.95 -52.41 29.39
N GLN A 221 -16.08 -53.68 29.03
CA GLN A 221 -16.41 -54.81 29.92
C GLN A 221 -17.69 -54.61 30.73
N ALA A 222 -18.65 -55.46 30.37
CA ALA A 222 -19.86 -55.79 31.09
C ALA A 222 -19.55 -56.40 32.48
N ALA A 223 -20.40 -56.10 33.45
CA ALA A 223 -20.77 -57.03 34.52
C ALA A 223 -22.09 -56.55 35.15
N SER A 224 -23.10 -57.43 35.03
CA SER A 224 -24.25 -57.74 35.90
C SER A 224 -24.93 -56.63 36.71
#